data_AF-A0A656JSQ5-F1
#
_entry.id   AF-A0A656JSQ5-F1
#
_cell.length_a   1.000
_cell.length_b   1.000
_cell.length_c   1.000
_cell.angle_alpha   90.00
_cell.angle_beta   90.00
_cell.angle_gamma   90.00
#
_symmetry.space_group_name_H-M   'P 1'
#
loop_
_entity.id
_entity.type
_entity.pdbx_description
1 polymer ?
#
loop_
_entity_poly.entity_id
_entity_poly.type
_entity_poly.pdbx_seq_one_letter_code
_entity_poly.pdbx_strand_id
1 'polypeptide(L)' 'GDLSYAPQVARGFGLAAGEEVIGFLYLGTPLNPPREAPKVDVGEFVSEWQG' A
#
# COMPACT_ATOMS: atom_id res chain seq x y z
N GLY A 1 -4.46 -6.91 2.77
CA GLY A 1 -3.41 -7.20 3.74
C GLY A 1 -4.07 -7.29 5.09
N ASP A 2 -4.71 -8.41 5.37
CA ASP A 2 -5.76 -8.45 6.41
C ASP A 2 -5.17 -8.31 7.82
N LEU A 3 -3.90 -8.72 7.97
CA LEU A 3 -3.11 -8.52 9.18
C LEU A 3 -2.83 -7.04 9.50
N SER A 4 -2.90 -6.14 8.52
CA SER A 4 -2.71 -4.69 8.74
C SER A 4 -3.83 -4.09 9.59
N TYR A 5 -5.01 -4.71 9.59
CA TYR A 5 -6.17 -4.29 10.40
C TYR A 5 -6.33 -5.10 11.69
N ALA A 6 -5.45 -6.06 11.94
CA ALA A 6 -5.58 -7.01 13.05
C ALA A 6 -5.14 -6.36 14.38
N PRO A 7 -6.03 -6.22 15.39
CA PRO A 7 -5.67 -5.58 16.67
C PRO A 7 -4.54 -6.30 17.41
N GLN A 8 -4.44 -7.62 17.26
CA GLN A 8 -3.36 -8.40 17.84
C GLN A 8 -1.99 -8.08 17.24
N VAL A 9 -1.94 -7.70 15.97
CA VAL A 9 -0.70 -7.33 15.27
C VAL A 9 -0.26 -5.94 15.71
N ALA A 10 -1.18 -4.97 15.75
CA ALA A 10 -0.90 -3.63 16.28
C ALA A 10 -0.39 -3.68 17.72
N ARG A 11 -1.02 -4.48 18.59
CA ARG A 11 -0.52 -4.72 19.96
C ARG A 11 0.85 -5.38 19.97
N GLY A 12 1.10 -6.37 19.11
CA GLY A 12 2.38 -7.05 19.01
C GLY A 12 3.53 -6.12 18.58
N PHE A 13 3.23 -5.08 17.81
CA PHE A 13 4.20 -4.06 17.42
C PHE A 13 4.29 -2.88 18.40
N GLY A 14 3.46 -2.85 19.44
CA GLY A 14 3.49 -1.79 20.46
C GLY A 14 2.93 -0.46 19.99
N LEU A 15 2.03 -0.47 19.01
CA LEU A 15 1.43 0.76 18.48
C LEU A 15 0.60 1.51 19.53
N ALA A 16 0.75 2.84 19.55
CA ALA A 16 -0.03 3.74 20.38
C ALA A 16 -1.42 4.01 19.79
N ALA A 17 -2.28 4.64 20.58
CA ALA A 17 -3.58 5.11 20.10
C ALA A 17 -3.38 6.13 18.96
N GLY A 18 -3.96 5.85 17.79
CA GLY A 18 -3.80 6.67 16.58
C GLY A 18 -2.69 6.21 15.64
N GLU A 19 -1.94 5.16 15.98
CA GLU A 19 -0.99 4.51 15.06
C GLU A 19 -1.62 3.30 14.39
N GLU A 20 -1.25 3.06 13.12
CA GLU A 20 -1.79 1.96 12.33
C GLU A 20 -0.72 1.27 11.47
N VAL A 21 -0.93 -0.02 11.19
CA VAL A 21 -0.16 -0.72 10.16
C VAL A 21 -0.84 -0.45 8.82
N ILE A 22 -0.20 0.34 7.95
CA ILE A 22 -0.75 0.65 6.61
C ILE A 22 -0.47 -0.45 5.56
N GLY A 23 0.45 -1.36 5.86
CA GLY A 23 0.84 -2.44 4.95
C GLY A 23 2.08 -3.19 5.40
N PHE A 24 2.36 -4.30 4.72
CA PHE A 24 3.59 -5.07 4.88
C PHE A 24 4.35 -5.07 3.56
N LEU A 25 5.59 -4.62 3.58
CA LEU A 25 6.50 -4.72 2.44
C LEU A 25 7.36 -5.97 2.61
N TYR A 26 7.09 -7.00 1.81
CA TYR A 26 7.88 -8.21 1.79
C TYR A 26 9.09 -8.03 0.87
N LEU A 27 10.29 -8.23 1.43
CA LEU A 27 11.57 -8.07 0.73
C LEU A 27 12.29 -9.41 0.62
N GLY A 28 13.01 -9.62 -0.48
CA GLY A 28 13.78 -10.83 -0.74
C GLY A 28 14.40 -10.83 -2.14
N THR A 29 15.08 -11.92 -2.50
CA THR A 29 15.64 -12.09 -3.85
C THR A 29 14.51 -12.45 -4.83
N PRO A 30 14.31 -11.68 -5.91
CA PRO A 30 13.28 -11.97 -6.89
C PRO A 30 13.63 -13.27 -7.65
N LEU A 31 12.68 -14.21 -7.71
CA LEU A 31 12.82 -15.44 -8.49
C LEU A 31 12.34 -15.29 -9.94
N ASN A 32 11.58 -14.23 -10.22
CA ASN A 32 11.02 -13.91 -11.53
C ASN A 32 11.25 -12.43 -11.84
N PRO A 33 11.27 -12.04 -13.13
CA PRO A 33 11.24 -10.63 -13.51
C PRO A 33 10.03 -9.91 -12.90
N PRO A 34 10.15 -8.61 -12.58
CA PRO A 34 9.03 -7.81 -12.12
C PRO A 34 7.88 -7.83 -13.14
N ARG A 35 6.64 -7.93 -12.64
CA ARG A 35 5.45 -7.76 -13.47
C ARG A 35 5.37 -6.32 -13.97
N GLU A 36 5.10 -6.12 -15.24
CA GLU A 36 4.71 -4.81 -15.78
C GLU A 36 3.24 -4.52 -15.45
N ALA A 37 2.99 -3.43 -14.72
CA ALA A 37 1.63 -2.97 -14.45
C ALA A 37 1.06 -2.24 -15.68
N PRO A 38 -0.24 -2.44 -16.02
CA PRO A 38 -0.89 -1.65 -17.04
C PRO A 38 -0.83 -0.17 -16.71
N LYS A 39 -0.51 0.66 -17.71
CA LYS A 39 -0.61 2.11 -17.59
C LYS A 39 -2.06 2.51 -17.84
N VAL A 40 -2.64 3.24 -16.88
CA VAL A 40 -3.97 3.84 -17.03
C VAL A 40 -3.85 5.19 -17.74
N ASP A 41 -4.88 5.58 -18.49
CA ASP A 41 -4.95 6.92 -19.06
C ASP A 41 -5.23 7.93 -17.94
N VAL A 42 -4.29 8.84 -17.72
CA VAL A 42 -4.39 9.86 -16.67
C VAL A 42 -5.56 10.82 -16.95
N GLY A 43 -5.90 11.05 -18.22
CA GLY A 43 -7.00 11.93 -18.63
C GLY A 43 -8.38 11.46 -18.16
N GLU A 44 -8.52 10.19 -17.74
CA GLU A 44 -9.75 9.66 -17.14
C GLU A 44 -9.95 10.13 -15.68
N PHE A 45 -8.89 10.56 -15.00
CA PHE A 45 -8.91 10.83 -13.55
C PHE A 45 -8.64 12.29 -13.19
N VAL A 46 -8.12 13.09 -14.12
CA VAL A 46 -7.75 14.48 -13.87
C VAL A 46 -8.30 15.40 -14.95
N SER A 47 -8.61 16.63 -14.57
CA SER A 47 -9.02 17.69 -15.50
C SER A 47 -8.09 18.89 -15.36
N GLU A 48 -7.89 19.59 -16.47
CA GLU A 48 -7.19 20.88 -16.44
C GLU A 48 -7.99 21.91 -15.64
N TRP A 49 -7.28 22.77 -14.90
CA TRP A 49 -7.90 23.89 -14.22
C TRP A 49 -8.31 24.95 -15.24
N GLN A 50 -9.60 25.26 -15.34
CA GLN A 50 -10.08 26.37 -16.16
C GLN A 50 -10.04 27.66 -15.33
N GLY A 51 -9.22 28.61 -15.79
CA GLY A 51 -9.08 29.95 -15.18
C GLY A 51 -10.29 30.85 -15.40
#